data_AF-A0A822DI26-F1
#
_entry.id   AF-A0A822DI26-F1
#
_cell.length_a   1.000
_cell.length_b   1.000
_cell.length_c   1.000
_cell.angle_alpha   90.00
_cell.angle_beta   90.00
_cell.angle_gamma   90.00
#
_symmetry.space_group_name_H-M   'P 1'
#
loop_
_entity.id
_entity.type
_entity.pdbx_description
1 polymer ?
#
loop_
_entity_poly.entity_id
_entity_poly.type
_entity_poly.pdbx_seq_one_letter_code
_entity_poly.pdbx_strand_id
1 'polypeptide(L)' 'TRKVLSVREKNPIDEHPLNYDEYNPFNICAASYAPPLSQ' A
#
# COMPACT_ATOMS: atom_id res chain seq x y z
N THR A 1 5.17 -17.25 5.52
CA THR A 1 5.65 -16.17 4.61
C THR A 1 6.02 -16.67 3.22
N ARG A 2 6.96 -17.62 3.02
CA ARG A 2 7.40 -18.04 1.66
C ARG A 2 6.29 -18.48 0.69
N LYS A 3 5.30 -19.26 1.14
CA LYS A 3 4.19 -19.73 0.28
C LYS A 3 3.29 -18.61 -0.25
N VAL A 4 3.14 -17.50 0.49
CA VAL A 4 2.28 -16.39 0.11
C VAL A 4 2.92 -15.56 -1.01
N LEU A 5 4.24 -15.34 -0.91
CA LEU A 5 5.00 -14.64 -1.94
C LEU A 5 4.95 -15.38 -3.27
N SER A 6 5.14 -16.71 -3.27
CA SER A 6 5.07 -17.52 -4.49
C SER A 6 3.71 -17.53 -5.18
N VAL A 7 2.63 -17.19 -4.47
CA VAL A 7 1.30 -17.02 -5.08
C VAL A 7 1.16 -15.61 -5.67
N ARG A 8 1.60 -14.57 -4.96
CA ARG A 8 1.59 -13.19 -5.46
C ARG A 8 2.50 -12.98 -6.69
N GLU A 9 3.64 -13.66 -6.75
CA GLU A 9 4.54 -13.58 -7.90
C GLU A 9 3.89 -14.06 -9.22
N LYS A 10 2.88 -14.95 -9.14
CA LYS A 10 2.15 -15.44 -10.32
C LYS A 10 1.05 -14.50 -10.78
N ASN A 11 0.57 -13.63 -9.90
CA ASN A 11 -0.42 -12.59 -10.21
C ASN A 11 -0.05 -11.31 -9.47
N PRO A 12 0.92 -10.54 -9.98
CA PRO A 12 1.47 -9.35 -9.32
C PRO A 12 0.58 -8.13 -9.55
N ILE A 13 -0.74 -8.31 -9.46
CA ILE A 13 -1.74 -7.26 -9.67
C ILE A 13 -2.56 -7.17 -8.40
N ASP A 14 -2.61 -5.97 -7.82
CA ASP A 14 -3.58 -5.65 -6.79
C ASP A 14 -4.95 -5.41 -7.43
N GLU A 15 -5.97 -6.04 -6.89
CA GLU A 15 -7.33 -5.96 -7.43
C GLU A 15 -7.96 -4.57 -7.24
N HIS A 16 -7.53 -3.84 -6.20
CA HIS A 16 -8.08 -2.55 -5.83
C HIS A 16 -6.98 -1.51 -5.67
N PRO A 17 -7.15 -0.30 -6.23
CA PRO A 17 -6.24 0.79 -5.98
C PRO A 17 -6.35 1.23 -4.51
N LEU A 18 -5.19 1.42 -3.88
CA LEU A 18 -5.09 1.95 -2.53
C LEU A 18 -4.61 3.40 -2.58
N ASN A 19 -5.10 4.24 -1.67
CA ASN A 19 -4.54 5.57 -1.44
C ASN A 19 -3.27 5.44 -0.57
N TYR A 20 -2.28 4.72 -1.10
CA TYR A 20 -1.03 4.42 -0.43
C TYR A 20 0.08 4.39 -1.49
N ASP A 21 1.14 5.16 -1.24
CA ASP A 21 2.34 5.18 -2.06
C ASP A 21 3.52 4.74 -1.19
N GLU A 22 4.16 3.64 -1.58
CA GLU A 22 5.26 3.03 -0.84
C GLU A 22 6.61 3.73 -1.07
N TYR A 23 6.75 4.53 -2.13
CA TYR A 23 7.97 5.27 -2.46
C TYR A 23 7.91 6.72 -2.02
N ASN A 24 6.74 7.22 -1.65
CA ASN A 24 6.54 8.58 -1.14
C ASN A 24 6.58 8.59 0.40
N PRO A 25 7.61 9.18 1.03
CA PRO A 25 7.63 9.31 2.48
C PRO A 25 6.51 10.22 2.97
N PHE A 26 5.58 9.68 3.77
CA PHE A 26 4.51 10.46 4.39
C PHE A 26 4.41 10.18 5.89
N ASN A 27 3.81 11.13 6.62
CA ASN A 27 3.44 10.95 8.02
C ASN A 27 1.93 10.70 8.11
N ILE A 28 1.52 9.71 8.90
CA ILE A 28 0.10 9.44 9.17
C ILE A 28 -0.41 10.48 10.16
N CYS A 29 -1.52 11.14 9.84
CA CYS A 29 -2.17 12.03 10.78
C CYS A 29 -2.82 11.23 11.92
N ALA A 30 -2.48 11.55 13.18
CA ALA A 30 -2.99 10.83 14.36
C ALA A 30 -4.50 11.01 14.60
N ALA A 31 -5.13 12.00 13.97
CA ALA A 31 -6.57 12.24 14.10
C ALA A 31 -7.40 11.50 13.04
N SER A 32 -6.95 11.50 11.78
CA SER A 32 -7.67 10.89 10.67
C SER A 32 -7.21 9.48 10.33
N TYR A 33 -6.03 9.06 10.82
CA TYR A 33 -5.38 7.80 10.47
C TYR A 33 -5.20 7.57 8.97
N ALA A 34 -5.24 8.65 8.19
CA ALA A 34 -5.05 8.64 6.76
C ALA A 34 -3.73 9.34 6.41
N PRO A 35 -3.05 8.93 5.32
CA PRO A 35 -2.02 9.76 4.73
C PRO A 35 -2.62 11.12 4.36
N PRO A 36 -1.87 12.23 4.51
CA PRO A 36 -2.28 13.49 3.91
C PRO A 36 -2.46 13.23 2.41
N LEU A 37 -3.61 13.62 1.85
CA LEU A 37 -3.87 13.55 0.41
C LEU A 37 -2.63 14.10 -0.32
N SER A 38 -1.98 13.27 -1.13
CA SER A 38 -0.92 13.74 -2.01
C SER A 38 -1.54 14.85 -2.85
N GLN A 39 -1.11 16.09 -2.64
CA GLN A 39 -1.46 17.19 -3.54
C GLN A 39 -0.87 16.95 -4.92
#